data_AF-A0A7V3EQP0-F1
#
_entry.id   AF-A0A7V3EQP0-F1
#
_cell.length_a   1.000
_cell.length_b   1.000
_cell.length_c   1.000
_cell.angle_alpha   90.00
_cell.angle_beta   90.00
_cell.angle_gamma   90.00
#
_symmetry.space_group_name_H-M   'P 1'
#
loop_
_entity.id
_entity.type
_entity.pdbx_description
1 polymer ?
#
loop_
_entity_poly.entity_id
_entity_poly.type
_entity_poly.pdbx_seq_one_letter_code
_entity_poly.pdbx_strand_id
1 'polypeptide(L)' 'MLPKSPLGNAMYRKLKVYSGGTHRHAAQKPTAIEVA' A
#
# COMPACT_ATOMS: atom_id res chain seq x y z
N MET A 1 0.55 2.36 13.58
CA MET A 1 1.65 1.57 12.97
C MET A 1 1.37 0.09 13.24
N LEU A 2 1.59 -0.78 12.25
CA LEU A 2 1.12 -2.17 12.27
C LEU A 2 1.63 -2.97 13.50
N PRO A 3 0.89 -3.98 13.97
CA PRO A 3 1.30 -4.82 15.11
C PRO A 3 2.58 -5.62 14.78
N LYS A 4 3.44 -5.84 15.78
CA LYS A 4 4.68 -6.64 15.63
C LYS A 4 4.38 -8.14 15.74
N SER A 5 3.73 -8.70 14.72
CA SER A 5 3.36 -10.11 14.65
C SER A 5 3.53 -10.66 13.22
N PRO A 6 3.46 -11.99 13.00
CA PRO A 6 3.48 -12.55 11.65
C PRO A 6 2.38 -11.98 10.75
N LEU A 7 1.18 -11.74 11.30
CA LEU A 7 0.09 -11.08 10.57
C LEU A 7 0.43 -9.62 10.23
N GLY A 8 1.00 -8.87 11.18
CA GLY A 8 1.43 -7.50 10.93
C GLY A 8 2.51 -7.40 9.84
N ASN A 9 3.43 -8.36 9.80
CA ASN A 9 4.42 -8.48 8.72
C ASN A 9 3.75 -8.76 7.36
N ALA A 10 2.70 -9.57 7.33
CA ALA A 10 1.93 -9.82 6.12
C ALA A 10 1.15 -8.56 5.67
N MET A 11 0.58 -7.79 6.60
CA MET A 11 -0.08 -6.51 6.33
C MET A 11 0.91 -5.49 5.74
N TYR A 12 2.10 -5.38 6.33
CA TYR A 12 3.15 -4.45 5.88
C TYR A 12 3.50 -4.64 4.41
N ARG A 13 3.58 -5.89 3.94
CA ARG A 13 3.94 -6.22 2.55
C ARG A 13 2.92 -5.71 1.50
N LYS A 14 1.68 -5.41 1.90
CA LYS A 14 0.64 -4.89 1.01
C LYS A 14 0.79 -3.38 0.73
N LEU A 15 1.46 -2.64 1.60
CA LEU A 15 1.72 -1.21 1.38
C LEU A 15 2.82 -1.03 0.32
N LYS A 16 2.52 -0.26 -0.74
CA LYS A 16 3.46 0.09 -1.81
C LYS A 16 3.62 1.59 -1.86
N VAL A 17 4.85 2.09 -1.72
CA VAL A 17 5.18 3.52 -1.68
C VAL A 17 6.11 3.84 -2.84
N TYR A 18 5.82 4.93 -3.53
CA TYR A 18 6.61 5.46 -4.65
C TYR A 18 6.92 6.93 -4.35
N SER A 19 8.13 7.37 -4.66
CA SER A 19 8.57 8.76 -4.42
C SER A 19 7.98 9.74 -5.43
N GLY A 20 7.68 9.28 -6.65
CA GLY A 20 7.07 10.09 -7.71
C GLY A 20 5.55 9.95 -7.77
N GLY A 21 4.92 10.77 -8.61
CA GLY A 21 3.46 10.77 -8.81
C GLY A 21 2.89 9.60 -9.61
N THR A 22 3.69 8.58 -9.94
CA THR A 22 3.26 7.44 -10.77
C THR A 22 3.67 6.11 -10.16
N HIS A 23 2.86 5.07 -10.43
CA HIS A 23 3.15 3.69 -10.02
C HIS A 23 2.86 2.70 -11.15
N ARG A 24 3.57 1.56 -11.16
CA ARG A 24 3.44 0.52 -12.21
C ARG A 24 2.18 -0.36 -12.10
N HIS A 25 1.27 -0.06 -11.17
CA HIS A 25 0.12 -0.89 -10.81
C HIS A 25 -1.17 -0.62 -11.61
N ALA A 26 -1.05 -0.24 -12.89
CA ALA A 26 -2.21 0.05 -13.73
C ALA A 26 -3.12 -1.19 -13.93
N ALA A 27 -2.53 -2.38 -14.02
CA ALA A 27 -3.27 -3.63 -14.20
C ALA A 27 -4.20 -3.96 -13.02
N GLN A 28 -3.91 -3.46 -11.82
CA GLN A 28 -4.71 -3.68 -10.61
C GLN A 28 -5.97 -2.81 -10.55
N LYS A 29 -6.15 -1.85 -11.49
CA LYS A 29 -7.27 -0.90 -11.51
C LYS A 29 -7.51 -0.22 -10.14
N PRO A 30 -6.49 0.48 -9.58
CA PRO A 30 -6.61 1.08 -8.26
C PRO A 30 -7.61 2.24 -8.25
N THR A 31 -8.29 2.42 -7.13
CA THR A 31 -9.19 3.54 -6.87
C THR A 31 -8.51 4.55 -5.95
N ALA A 32 -8.76 5.84 -6.19
CA ALA A 32 -8.27 6.90 -5.31
C ALA A 32 -9.04 6.86 -3.97
N ILE A 33 -8.31 7.10 -2.88
CA ILE A 33 -8.86 7.21 -1.54
C ILE A 33 -8.51 8.61 -1.04
N GLU A 34 -9.51 9.39 -0.64
CA GLU A 34 -9.31 10.70 -0.03
C GLU A 34 -8.82 10.53 1.41
N VAL A 35 -7.91 11.41 1.83
CA VAL A 35 -7.49 11.49 3.23
C VAL A 35 -8.48 12.38 3.96
N ALA A 36 -9.02 11.88 5.08
CA ALA A 36 -9.91 12.65 5.95
C ALA A 36 -9.16 13.72 6.76
#